data_AF-F2BWU4-F1
#
_entry.id   AF-F2BWU4-F1
#
_cell.length_a   1.000
_cell.length_b   1.000
_cell.length_c   1.000
_cell.angle_alpha   90.00
_cell.angle_beta   90.00
_cell.angle_gamma   90.00
#
_symmetry.space_group_name_H-M   'P 1'
#
loop_
_entity.id
_entity.type
_entity.pdbx_description
1 polymer ?
#
loop_
_entity_poly.entity_id
_entity_poly.type
_entity_poly.pdbx_seq_one_letter_code
_entity_poly.pdbx_strand_id
1 'polypeptide(L)'
;MLRGTVWGGVKPCKTFSEDDNLIIKGNNLLALASLLKRYEGKVKCIYIDPPYNTGNDSFNYNDNFNHSTWLTFMKNRLELARKLLRDDGVIFVQCDDNEQAYLKVLMDDIFGKENFVNNIAVKNVTI
;
A
#
# COMPACT_ATOMS: atom_id res chain seq x y z
N MET A 1 13.04 -2.52 -15.02
CA MET A 1 14.14 -3.50 -14.83
C MET A 1 14.29 -3.73 -13.34
N LEU A 2 13.92 -4.90 -12.83
CA LEU A 2 14.04 -5.24 -11.40
C LEU A 2 15.51 -5.53 -11.10
N ARG A 3 16.05 -4.94 -10.02
CA ARG A 3 17.45 -5.11 -9.58
C ARG A 3 17.43 -5.75 -8.20
N GLY A 4 17.84 -7.01 -8.09
CA GLY A 4 18.10 -7.67 -6.81
C GLY A 4 19.52 -7.34 -6.32
N THR A 5 19.71 -7.25 -5.02
CA THR A 5 21.02 -7.03 -4.40
C THR A 5 21.55 -8.35 -3.84
N VAL A 6 22.73 -8.76 -4.28
CA VAL A 6 23.53 -9.84 -3.66
C VAL A 6 24.88 -9.23 -3.31
N TRP A 7 25.47 -9.61 -2.17
CA TRP A 7 26.80 -9.16 -1.77
C TRP A 7 27.81 -9.44 -2.92
N GLY A 8 28.34 -8.39 -3.53
CA GLY A 8 29.25 -8.48 -4.69
C GLY A 8 28.80 -7.74 -5.96
N GLY A 9 27.64 -7.07 -5.98
CA GLY A 9 27.26 -6.13 -7.05
C GLY A 9 25.85 -6.34 -7.62
N VAL A 10 25.36 -5.36 -8.39
CA VAL A 10 24.05 -5.41 -9.07
C VAL A 10 24.16 -6.30 -10.30
N LYS A 11 23.60 -7.51 -10.25
CA LYS A 11 23.46 -8.38 -11.44
C LYS A 11 22.06 -8.24 -12.04
N PRO A 12 21.92 -8.24 -13.38
CA PRO A 12 20.61 -8.34 -14.03
C PRO A 12 19.94 -9.65 -13.61
N CYS A 13 18.80 -9.56 -12.92
CA CYS A 13 17.98 -10.73 -12.62
C CYS A 13 17.22 -11.12 -13.90
N LYS A 14 17.60 -12.26 -14.50
CA LYS A 14 16.98 -12.76 -15.75
C LYS A 14 15.66 -13.48 -15.48
N THR A 15 15.53 -14.10 -14.31
CA THR A 15 14.35 -14.87 -13.86
C THR A 15 14.29 -14.79 -12.34
N PHE A 16 13.11 -14.58 -11.77
CA PHE A 16 12.90 -14.66 -10.33
C PHE A 16 11.93 -15.80 -10.00
N SER A 17 12.18 -16.48 -8.89
CA SER A 17 11.37 -17.59 -8.37
C SER A 17 10.12 -17.08 -7.65
N GLU A 18 9.22 -17.98 -7.20
CA GLU A 18 8.07 -17.58 -6.36
C GLU A 18 8.49 -17.24 -4.92
N ASP A 19 9.61 -17.75 -4.45
CA ASP A 19 10.09 -17.57 -3.06
C ASP A 19 11.08 -16.40 -2.92
N ASP A 20 11.35 -15.67 -4.01
CA ASP A 20 12.29 -14.55 -4.01
C ASP A 20 11.68 -13.32 -3.33
N ASN A 21 12.49 -12.65 -2.51
CA ASN A 21 12.16 -11.31 -2.01
C ASN A 21 12.35 -10.26 -3.13
N LEU A 22 11.33 -9.45 -3.38
CA LEU A 22 11.33 -8.49 -4.48
C LEU A 22 11.34 -7.05 -3.97
N ILE A 23 12.25 -6.25 -4.52
CA ILE A 23 12.23 -4.77 -4.37
C ILE A 23 11.91 -4.18 -5.75
N ILE A 24 10.81 -3.43 -5.82
CA ILE A 24 10.31 -2.83 -7.06
C ILE A 24 10.47 -1.31 -6.96
N LYS A 25 11.29 -0.75 -7.84
CA LYS A 25 11.44 0.70 -7.97
C LYS A 25 10.53 1.23 -9.07
N GLY A 26 9.62 2.13 -8.73
CA GLY A 26 8.73 2.80 -9.68
C GLY A 26 7.47 3.36 -9.04
N ASN A 27 6.51 3.77 -9.87
CA ASN A 27 5.19 4.16 -9.40
C ASN A 27 4.45 2.92 -8.86
N ASN A 28 4.00 2.99 -7.61
CA ASN A 28 3.33 1.88 -6.93
C ASN A 28 2.05 1.41 -7.65
N LEU A 29 1.28 2.29 -8.29
CA LEU A 29 0.06 1.90 -9.01
C LEU A 29 0.38 0.95 -10.17
N LEU A 30 1.37 1.31 -10.99
CA LEU A 30 1.83 0.49 -12.11
C LEU A 30 2.50 -0.81 -11.63
N ALA A 31 3.24 -0.73 -10.52
CA ALA A 31 3.85 -1.90 -9.90
C ALA A 31 2.78 -2.90 -9.43
N LEU A 32 1.78 -2.46 -8.67
CA LEU A 32 0.67 -3.29 -8.20
C LEU A 32 -0.10 -3.92 -9.38
N ALA A 33 -0.42 -3.13 -10.40
CA ALA A 33 -1.09 -3.64 -11.60
C ALA A 33 -0.27 -4.72 -12.31
N SER A 34 1.05 -4.57 -12.37
CA SER A 34 1.94 -5.58 -12.96
C SER A 34 2.02 -6.87 -12.14
N LEU A 35 1.90 -6.77 -10.80
CA LEU A 35 1.96 -7.91 -9.89
C LEU A 35 0.73 -8.80 -9.97
N LEU A 36 -0.44 -8.25 -10.33
CA LEU A 36 -1.68 -9.03 -10.48
C LEU A 36 -1.51 -10.24 -11.41
N LYS A 37 -0.72 -10.10 -12.48
CA LYS A 37 -0.48 -11.20 -13.43
C LYS A 37 0.08 -12.48 -12.78
N ARG A 38 0.72 -12.38 -11.61
CA ARG A 38 1.38 -13.51 -10.94
C ARG A 38 0.84 -13.76 -9.53
N TYR A 39 0.40 -12.71 -8.84
CA TYR A 39 0.13 -12.72 -7.40
C TYR A 39 -1.31 -12.35 -7.03
N GLU A 40 -2.22 -12.24 -7.99
CA GLU A 40 -3.66 -12.09 -7.70
C GLU A 40 -4.16 -13.20 -6.77
N GLY A 41 -4.85 -12.83 -5.69
CA GLY A 41 -5.34 -13.76 -4.67
C GLY A 41 -4.28 -14.47 -3.83
N LYS A 42 -2.99 -14.09 -3.91
CA LYS A 42 -1.89 -14.82 -3.25
C LYS A 42 -1.29 -14.09 -2.05
N VAL A 43 -1.54 -12.80 -1.88
CA VAL A 43 -0.89 -11.99 -0.84
C VAL A 43 -1.59 -12.21 0.50
N LYS A 44 -0.85 -12.68 1.51
CA LYS A 44 -1.37 -12.94 2.85
C LYS A 44 -1.49 -11.68 3.71
N CYS A 45 -0.55 -10.75 3.58
CA CYS A 45 -0.50 -9.55 4.39
C CYS A 45 -0.02 -8.36 3.55
N ILE A 46 -0.71 -7.23 3.67
CA ILE A 46 -0.29 -5.96 3.10
C ILE A 46 -0.16 -4.95 4.24
N TYR A 47 0.94 -4.22 4.25
CA TYR A 47 1.14 -3.07 5.13
C TYR A 47 1.48 -1.85 4.28
N ILE A 48 0.76 -0.75 4.49
CA ILE A 48 1.06 0.53 3.83
C ILE A 48 1.02 1.68 4.83
N ASP A 49 1.91 2.64 4.61
CA ASP A 49 2.00 3.90 5.34
C ASP A 49 1.90 5.06 4.33
N PRO A 50 0.68 5.38 3.85
CA PRO A 50 0.44 6.45 2.89
C PRO A 50 0.71 7.84 3.50
N PRO A 51 0.97 8.87 2.67
CA PRO A 51 1.12 10.23 3.18
C PRO A 51 -0.15 10.70 3.88
N TYR A 52 0.00 11.39 5.02
CA TYR A 52 -1.10 11.80 5.90
C TYR A 52 -1.78 13.13 5.53
N ASN A 53 -1.42 13.75 4.41
CA ASN A 53 -2.02 15.02 3.95
C ASN A 53 -1.94 16.13 5.02
N THR A 54 -0.81 16.22 5.73
CA THR A 54 -0.63 17.08 6.92
C THR A 54 -0.26 18.53 6.61
N GLY A 55 -0.08 18.89 5.33
CA GLY A 55 0.30 20.24 4.90
C GLY A 55 1.72 20.66 5.29
N ASN A 56 2.61 19.73 5.64
CA ASN A 56 4.01 19.97 5.99
C ASN A 56 4.92 19.25 4.99
N ASP A 57 5.30 20.02 3.97
CA ASP A 57 6.09 19.56 2.83
C ASP A 57 7.46 19.00 3.24
N SER A 58 7.63 17.69 3.06
CA SER A 58 8.96 17.09 2.89
C SER A 58 9.05 16.08 1.74
N PHE A 59 8.01 15.98 0.91
CA PHE A 59 8.03 15.24 -0.34
C PHE A 59 7.47 16.10 -1.47
N ASN A 60 7.99 15.94 -2.69
CA ASN A 60 7.48 16.53 -3.94
C ASN A 60 6.07 16.01 -4.32
N TYR A 61 5.15 15.99 -3.37
CA TYR A 61 3.75 15.63 -3.51
C TYR A 61 2.95 16.80 -2.95
N ASN A 62 2.03 17.31 -3.75
CA ASN A 62 1.26 18.51 -3.43
C ASN A 62 0.44 18.29 -2.15
N ASP A 63 0.94 18.74 -0.99
CA ASP A 63 0.32 18.56 0.34
C ASP A 63 -0.88 19.51 0.57
N ASN A 64 -1.44 20.00 -0.55
CA ASN A 64 -2.68 20.77 -0.69
C ASN A 64 -3.72 19.96 -1.50
N PHE A 65 -3.74 18.63 -1.33
CA PHE A 65 -4.78 17.83 -1.97
C PHE A 65 -6.12 18.14 -1.30
N ASN A 66 -7.08 18.59 -2.10
CA ASN A 66 -8.50 18.43 -1.76
C ASN A 66 -8.70 16.95 -1.37
N HIS A 67 -9.37 16.66 -0.24
CA HIS A 67 -9.59 15.28 0.25
C HIS A 67 -10.04 14.31 -0.86
N SER A 68 -10.83 14.79 -1.82
CA SER A 68 -11.24 14.02 -3.00
C SER A 68 -10.09 13.42 -3.81
N THR A 69 -8.95 14.12 -3.89
CA THR A 69 -7.80 13.66 -4.67
C THR A 69 -6.94 12.68 -3.89
N TRP A 70 -6.77 12.88 -2.58
CA TRP A 70 -6.13 11.88 -1.71
C TRP A 70 -6.94 10.56 -1.71
N LEU A 71 -8.27 10.66 -1.58
CA LEU A 71 -9.15 9.50 -1.68
C LEU A 71 -9.08 8.83 -3.06
N THR A 72 -9.03 9.59 -4.15
CA THR A 72 -8.86 9.02 -5.50
C THR A 72 -7.51 8.30 -5.62
N PHE A 73 -6.43 8.89 -5.07
CA PHE A 73 -5.11 8.28 -5.05
C PHE A 73 -5.11 6.96 -4.27
N MET A 74 -5.75 6.93 -3.09
CA MET A 74 -5.86 5.74 -2.26
C MET A 74 -6.75 4.67 -2.89
N LYS A 75 -7.92 5.05 -3.42
CA LYS A 75 -8.90 4.14 -4.04
C LYS A 75 -8.26 3.28 -5.11
N ASN A 76 -7.56 3.92 -6.07
CA ASN A 76 -6.92 3.21 -7.18
C ASN A 76 -5.89 2.16 -6.71
N ARG A 77 -5.27 2.35 -5.53
CA ARG A 77 -4.28 1.41 -4.97
C ARG A 77 -4.93 0.33 -4.13
N LEU A 78 -5.90 0.70 -3.31
CA LEU A 78 -6.65 -0.21 -2.45
C LEU A 78 -7.46 -1.21 -3.28
N GLU A 79 -8.02 -0.81 -4.43
CA GLU A 79 -8.69 -1.74 -5.35
C GLU A 79 -7.75 -2.81 -5.90
N LEU A 80 -6.50 -2.45 -6.24
CA LEU A 80 -5.50 -3.43 -6.68
C LEU A 80 -5.00 -4.28 -5.51
N ALA A 81 -4.81 -3.68 -4.33
CA ALA A 81 -4.46 -4.40 -3.11
C ALA A 81 -5.52 -5.46 -2.77
N ARG A 82 -6.81 -5.12 -2.87
CA ARG A 82 -7.93 -6.05 -2.66
C ARG A 82 -7.88 -7.27 -3.57
N LYS A 83 -7.49 -7.09 -4.84
CA LYS A 83 -7.33 -8.18 -5.81
C LYS A 83 -6.09 -9.03 -5.52
N LEU A 84 -5.01 -8.43 -5.02
CA LEU A 84 -3.80 -9.16 -4.64
C LEU A 84 -4.01 -10.00 -3.36
N LEU A 85 -4.86 -9.55 -2.44
CA LEU A 85 -5.12 -10.26 -1.19
C LEU A 85 -5.78 -11.62 -1.41
N ARG A 86 -5.31 -12.61 -0.66
CA ARG A 86 -5.98 -13.89 -0.48
C ARG A 86 -7.26 -13.73 0.34
N ASP A 87 -8.18 -14.69 0.27
CA ASP A 87 -9.47 -14.62 0.98
C ASP A 87 -9.34 -14.57 2.52
N ASP A 88 -8.27 -15.15 3.07
CA ASP A 88 -7.91 -15.06 4.50
C ASP A 88 -6.78 -14.03 4.75
N GLY A 89 -6.52 -13.16 3.79
CA GLY A 89 -5.50 -12.12 3.85
C GLY A 89 -5.94 -10.90 4.65
N VAL A 90 -4.97 -10.14 5.14
CA VAL A 90 -5.22 -8.91 5.91
C VAL A 90 -4.45 -7.73 5.35
N ILE A 91 -5.02 -6.53 5.45
CA ILE A 91 -4.36 -5.28 5.10
C ILE A 91 -4.35 -4.34 6.29
N PHE A 92 -3.18 -3.76 6.57
CA PHE A 92 -2.97 -2.72 7.56
C PHE A 92 -2.65 -1.42 6.81
N VAL A 93 -3.38 -0.37 7.15
CA VAL A 93 -3.16 0.97 6.61
C VAL A 93 -2.91 1.89 7.80
N GLN A 94 -1.70 2.40 7.91
CA GLN A 94 -1.37 3.42 8.90
C GLN A 94 -1.94 4.76 8.45
N CYS A 95 -2.54 5.50 9.38
CA CYS A 95 -3.16 6.78 9.11
C CYS A 95 -3.15 7.63 10.39
N ASP A 96 -3.13 8.94 10.24
CA ASP A 96 -3.36 9.88 11.33
C ASP A 96 -4.87 10.17 11.49
N ASP A 97 -5.22 11.02 12.45
CA ASP A 97 -6.60 11.36 12.77
C ASP A 97 -7.30 12.23 11.70
N ASN A 98 -6.55 12.85 10.77
CA ASN A 98 -7.11 13.76 9.76
C ASN A 98 -7.87 12.98 8.67
N GLU A 99 -7.29 11.87 8.20
CA GLU A 99 -7.84 11.11 7.06
C GLU A 99 -8.52 9.78 7.47
N GLN A 100 -8.36 9.36 8.74
CA GLN A 100 -8.81 8.04 9.21
C GLN A 100 -10.31 7.77 8.98
N ALA A 101 -11.16 8.77 9.19
CA ALA A 101 -12.61 8.61 8.99
C ALA A 101 -12.96 8.39 7.51
N TYR A 102 -12.35 9.14 6.59
CA TYR A 102 -12.60 9.03 5.15
C TYR A 102 -11.98 7.74 4.58
N LEU A 103 -10.77 7.40 5.02
CA LEU A 103 -10.13 6.14 4.71
C LEU A 103 -11.00 4.96 5.13
N LYS A 104 -11.59 5.00 6.34
CA LYS A 104 -12.48 3.95 6.82
C LYS A 104 -13.69 3.75 5.91
N VAL A 105 -14.34 4.83 5.48
CA VAL A 105 -15.49 4.76 4.55
C VAL A 105 -15.05 4.17 3.21
N LEU A 106 -13.90 4.59 2.67
CA LEU A 106 -13.36 4.05 1.43
C LEU A 106 -13.00 2.57 1.55
N MET A 107 -12.44 2.15 2.68
CA MET A 107 -12.13 0.74 2.94
C MET A 107 -13.39 -0.10 3.06
N ASP A 108 -14.46 0.42 3.66
CA ASP A 108 -15.75 -0.28 3.72
C ASP A 108 -16.35 -0.50 2.32
N ASP A 109 -16.22 0.47 1.42
CA ASP A 109 -16.66 0.37 0.01
C ASP A 109 -15.87 -0.71 -0.75
N ILE A 110 -14.55 -0.77 -0.57
CA ILE A 110 -13.67 -1.66 -1.35
C ILE A 110 -13.61 -3.08 -0.76
N PHE A 111 -13.54 -3.21 0.57
CA PHE A 111 -13.30 -4.48 1.25
C PHE A 111 -14.57 -5.09 1.85
N GLY A 112 -15.67 -4.34 1.93
CA GLY A 112 -16.88 -4.74 2.64
C GLY A 112 -16.79 -4.39 4.12
N LYS A 113 -17.81 -3.70 4.63
CA LYS A 113 -17.88 -3.22 6.03
C LYS A 113 -17.80 -4.37 7.04
N GLU A 114 -18.34 -5.54 6.70
CA GLU A 114 -18.34 -6.75 7.50
C GLU A 114 -16.94 -7.36 7.68
N ASN A 115 -16.01 -7.03 6.78
CA ASN A 115 -14.62 -7.52 6.83
C ASN A 115 -13.70 -6.59 7.63
N PHE A 116 -14.25 -5.52 8.23
CA PHE A 116 -13.49 -4.68 9.15
C PHE A 116 -13.15 -5.44 10.43
N VAL A 117 -11.85 -5.54 10.73
CA VAL A 117 -11.35 -6.27 11.91
C VAL A 117 -11.27 -5.35 13.13
N ASN A 118 -10.42 -4.33 13.11
CA ASN A 118 -10.23 -3.41 14.23
C ASN A 118 -9.47 -2.13 13.81
N ASN A 119 -9.42 -1.17 14.74
CA ASN A 119 -8.51 -0.03 14.69
C ASN A 119 -7.48 -0.17 15.82
N ILE A 120 -6.21 0.09 15.52
CA ILE A 120 -5.10 -0.02 16.46
C ILE A 120 -4.55 1.40 16.71
N ALA A 121 -4.79 1.94 17.90
CA ALA A 121 -4.19 3.21 18.31
C ALA A 121 -2.75 2.98 18.75
N VAL A 122 -1.80 3.68 18.11
CA VAL A 122 -0.37 3.60 18.42
C VAL A 122 0.10 4.92 19.03
N LYS A 123 0.67 4.86 20.24
CA LYS A 123 1.30 6.02 20.89
C LYS A 123 2.76 6.11 20.43
N ASN A 124 3.05 7.02 19.50
CA ASN A 124 4.38 7.19 18.92
C ASN A 124 5.33 8.08 19.75
N VAL A 125 4.83 8.77 20.76
CA VAL A 125 5.64 9.66 21.62
C VAL A 125 5.80 9.05 23.01
N THR A 126 7.04 8.85 23.43
CA THR A 126 7.40 8.59 24.83
C THR A 126 7.61 9.96 25.50
N ILE A 127 6.95 10.19 26.64
CA ILE A 127 7.20 11.38 27.47
C ILE A 127 8.53 11.19 28.18
#